data_AF-A0A6A5ANY8-F1
#
_entry.id   AF-A0A6A5ANY8-F1
#
_cell.length_a   1.000
_cell.length_b   1.000
_cell.length_c   1.000
_cell.angle_alpha   90.00
_cell.angle_beta   90.00
_cell.angle_gamma   90.00
#
_symmetry.space_group_name_H-M   'P 1'
#
loop_
_entity.id
_entity.type
_entity.pdbx_description
1 polymer ?
#
loop_
_entity_poly.entity_id
_entity_poly.type
_entity_poly.pdbx_seq_one_letter_code
_entity_poly.pdbx_strand_id
1 'polypeptide(L)'
;CSYLVVRWADLQVLFPGVCASKFSTQRTTDEAQSLSSYLTRVLLSSKCIDLRDCSIERGKAAWKLLVEVTFLDHDGNAVDTALLAVMSVLSKLTIPAISISPDSIVSLAPGTSSSDTEAFHLTLRRRSDQSAKAQFPLHETLLSTTFGQYQSHVMVDPTAREEEVLASSFTVLVTKAGAFAGMYKAGGQPLAAATLQSCIHVAKERSAAIVKLME
;
A
#
# COMPACT_ATOMS: atom_id res chain seq x y z
N CYS A 1 28.33 7.17 -1.75
CA CYS A 1 27.02 7.07 -2.42
C CYS A 1 25.97 7.68 -1.50
N SER A 2 25.82 8.99 -1.60
CA SER A 2 25.13 9.86 -0.65
C SER A 2 23.66 10.00 -1.04
N TYR A 3 22.92 8.89 -0.99
CA TYR A 3 21.47 8.97 -1.03
C TYR A 3 21.02 9.16 0.41
N LEU A 4 20.43 10.32 0.70
CA LEU A 4 19.79 10.59 1.98
C LEU A 4 19.01 9.35 2.41
N VAL A 5 19.40 8.76 3.55
CA VAL A 5 18.64 7.74 4.28
C VAL A 5 17.45 8.45 4.93
N VAL A 6 16.64 9.11 4.12
CA VAL A 6 15.41 9.76 4.55
C VAL A 6 14.29 8.81 4.25
N ARG A 7 13.39 8.63 5.23
CA ARG A 7 12.09 7.99 5.05
C ARG A 7 11.34 8.73 3.95
N TRP A 8 11.53 8.28 2.71
CA TRP A 8 10.91 8.85 1.51
C TRP A 8 9.41 8.54 1.45
N ALA A 9 8.98 7.50 2.16
CA ALA A 9 7.59 7.17 2.40
C ALA A 9 7.30 7.14 3.90
N ASP A 10 6.18 7.73 4.30
CA ASP A 10 5.58 7.58 5.62
C ASP A 10 4.18 7.02 5.43
N LEU A 11 3.93 5.84 6.00
CA LEU A 11 2.65 5.17 5.91
C LEU A 11 2.08 5.00 7.32
N GLN A 12 0.91 5.57 7.53
CA GLN A 12 0.20 5.53 8.80
C GLN A 12 -1.16 4.88 8.63
N VAL A 13 -1.47 3.93 9.51
CA VAL A 13 -2.79 3.32 9.62
C VAL A 13 -3.51 3.91 10.81
N LEU A 14 -4.79 4.23 10.61
CA LEU A 14 -5.69 4.73 11.64
C LEU A 14 -6.90 3.81 11.79
N PHE A 15 -7.20 3.48 13.04
CA PHE A 15 -8.46 2.85 13.48
C PHE A 15 -9.24 3.87 14.32
N PRO A 16 -10.11 4.68 13.70
CA PRO A 16 -10.99 5.60 14.43
C PRO A 16 -11.96 4.83 15.33
N GLY A 17 -12.48 5.45 16.39
CA GLY A 17 -13.46 4.80 17.28
C GLY A 17 -14.77 4.38 16.59
N VAL A 18 -15.03 4.86 15.37
CA VAL A 18 -16.20 4.42 14.58
C VAL A 18 -16.04 3.04 13.96
N CYS A 19 -14.81 2.54 13.77
CA CYS A 19 -14.58 1.30 13.02
C CYS A 19 -14.78 0.02 13.85
N ALA A 20 -14.57 0.09 15.17
CA ALA A 20 -14.98 -0.94 16.13
C ALA A 20 -14.93 -0.38 17.55
N SER A 21 -15.75 -0.95 18.45
CA SER A 21 -15.84 -0.53 19.86
C SER A 21 -14.53 -0.69 20.65
N LYS A 22 -13.62 -1.54 20.19
CA LYS A 22 -12.28 -1.76 20.79
C LYS A 22 -11.30 -0.61 20.51
N PHE A 23 -11.61 0.29 19.57
CA PHE A 23 -10.72 1.39 19.19
C PHE A 23 -11.13 2.70 19.86
N SER A 24 -10.14 3.46 20.32
CA SER A 24 -10.32 4.79 20.88
C SER A 24 -9.67 5.83 19.97
N THR A 25 -10.31 6.98 19.81
CA THR A 25 -9.84 8.07 18.93
C THR A 25 -8.57 8.75 19.42
N GLN A 26 -8.21 8.61 20.70
CA GLN A 26 -7.09 9.35 21.30
C GLN A 26 -5.73 8.65 21.21
N ARG A 27 -5.68 7.34 20.98
CA ARG A 27 -4.43 6.56 21.03
C ARG A 27 -4.31 5.64 19.81
N THR A 28 -3.17 5.70 19.12
CA THR A 28 -2.85 4.70 18.10
C THR A 28 -2.67 3.35 18.78
N THR A 29 -3.42 2.35 18.33
CA THR A 29 -3.35 0.99 18.88
C THR A 29 -2.09 0.27 18.43
N ASP A 30 -1.67 -0.74 19.21
CA ASP A 30 -0.54 -1.59 18.84
C ASP A 30 -0.78 -2.28 17.49
N GLU A 31 -2.04 -2.63 17.19
CA GLU A 31 -2.46 -3.17 15.89
C GLU A 31 -2.19 -2.17 14.76
N ALA A 32 -2.62 -0.90 14.90
CA ALA A 32 -2.37 0.15 13.91
C ALA A 32 -0.87 0.38 13.70
N GLN A 33 -0.10 0.44 14.78
CA GLN A 33 1.35 0.66 14.73
C GLN A 33 2.08 -0.52 14.07
N SER A 34 1.71 -1.75 14.43
CA SER A 34 2.25 -2.98 13.83
C SER A 34 1.95 -3.03 12.34
N LEU A 35 0.70 -2.75 11.95
CA LEU A 35 0.29 -2.75 10.55
C LEU A 35 0.98 -1.64 9.74
N SER A 36 1.10 -0.44 10.30
CA SER A 36 1.83 0.67 9.67
C SER A 36 3.30 0.31 9.41
N SER A 37 3.96 -0.26 10.42
CA SER A 37 5.35 -0.72 10.33
C SER A 37 5.49 -1.85 9.30
N TYR A 38 4.55 -2.79 9.28
CA TYR A 38 4.52 -3.89 8.34
C TYR A 38 4.37 -3.39 6.89
N LEU A 39 3.36 -2.59 6.59
CA LEU A 39 3.12 -2.05 5.25
C LEU A 39 4.29 -1.18 4.77
N THR A 40 4.87 -0.37 5.65
CA THR A 40 6.09 0.40 5.35
C THR A 40 7.24 -0.54 4.96
N ARG A 41 7.46 -1.63 5.70
CA ARG A 41 8.49 -2.63 5.35
C ARG A 41 8.19 -3.33 4.03
N VAL A 42 6.94 -3.66 3.75
CA VAL A 42 6.54 -4.31 2.49
C VAL A 42 6.83 -3.40 1.30
N LEU A 43 6.44 -2.12 1.37
CA LEU A 43 6.74 -1.13 0.32
C LEU A 43 8.25 -0.93 0.11
N LEU A 44 9.03 -0.87 1.20
CA LEU A 44 10.47 -0.67 1.13
C LEU A 44 11.24 -1.92 0.64
N SER A 45 10.82 -3.11 1.06
CA SER A 45 11.54 -4.37 0.77
C SER A 45 11.22 -4.94 -0.60
N SER A 46 10.00 -4.72 -1.10
CA SER A 46 9.54 -5.27 -2.39
C SER A 46 10.14 -4.61 -3.62
N LYS A 47 10.80 -3.45 -3.47
CA LYS A 47 11.28 -2.62 -4.59
C LYS A 47 10.17 -2.24 -5.58
N CYS A 48 8.92 -2.16 -5.11
CA CYS A 48 7.79 -1.74 -5.95
C CYS A 48 7.96 -0.30 -6.47
N ILE A 49 8.76 0.52 -5.79
CA ILE A 49 9.02 1.93 -6.13
C ILE A 49 10.53 2.15 -6.13
N ASP A 50 11.04 2.73 -7.22
CA ASP A 50 12.44 3.14 -7.30
C ASP A 50 12.59 4.59 -6.85
N LEU A 51 13.43 4.82 -5.85
CA LEU A 51 13.66 6.16 -5.28
C LEU A 51 14.28 7.12 -6.28
N ARG A 52 14.94 6.60 -7.30
CA ARG A 52 15.54 7.40 -8.38
C ARG A 52 14.47 8.11 -9.19
N ASP A 53 13.30 7.49 -9.37
CA ASP A 53 12.19 8.05 -10.14
C ASP A 53 11.43 9.11 -9.33
N CYS A 54 11.56 9.08 -7.99
CA CYS A 54 11.03 10.09 -7.09
C CYS A 54 11.96 11.32 -6.94
N SER A 55 13.16 11.32 -7.53
CA SER A 55 14.11 12.44 -7.44
C SER A 55 13.74 13.55 -8.42
N ILE A 56 13.55 14.76 -7.90
CA ILE A 56 13.34 15.97 -8.70
C ILE A 56 14.71 16.51 -9.15
N GLU A 57 15.59 16.72 -8.18
CA GLU A 57 16.96 17.12 -8.39
C GLU A 57 17.88 16.28 -7.51
N ARG A 58 18.83 15.58 -8.15
CA ARG A 58 19.68 14.61 -7.47
C ARG A 58 20.44 15.25 -6.30
N GLY A 59 20.20 14.74 -5.10
CA GLY A 59 20.85 15.20 -3.88
C GLY A 59 20.32 16.53 -3.31
N LYS A 60 19.33 17.18 -3.96
CA LYS A 60 18.72 18.43 -3.45
C LYS A 60 17.24 18.27 -3.14
N ALA A 61 16.46 17.70 -4.06
CA ALA A 61 15.01 17.63 -3.94
C ALA A 61 14.47 16.28 -4.45
N ALA A 62 13.51 15.73 -3.71
CA ALA A 62 12.80 14.50 -4.06
C ALA A 62 11.38 14.57 -3.52
N TRP A 63 10.48 13.80 -4.13
CA TRP A 63 9.14 13.60 -3.62
C TRP A 63 9.16 12.80 -2.33
N LYS A 64 8.38 13.25 -1.34
CA LYS A 64 8.06 12.48 -0.14
C LYS A 64 6.61 12.00 -0.27
N LEU A 65 6.42 10.69 -0.13
CA LEU A 65 5.11 10.07 -0.15
C LEU A 65 4.57 9.99 1.29
N LEU A 66 3.36 10.51 1.49
CA LEU A 66 2.62 10.39 2.75
C LEU A 66 1.33 9.63 2.45
N VAL A 67 1.16 8.46 3.05
CA VAL A 67 -0.02 7.62 2.86
C VAL A 67 -0.69 7.41 4.21
N GLU A 68 -1.95 7.79 4.31
CA GLU A 68 -2.78 7.47 5.47
C GLU A 68 -3.88 6.49 5.04
N VAL A 69 -3.99 5.38 5.77
CA VAL A 69 -5.04 4.38 5.59
C VAL A 69 -5.97 4.44 6.78
N THR A 70 -7.20 4.89 6.56
CA THR A 70 -8.21 5.02 7.61
C THR A 70 -9.28 3.96 7.41
N PHE A 71 -9.45 3.09 8.40
CA PHE A 71 -10.48 2.07 8.39
C PHE A 71 -11.81 2.66 8.81
N LEU A 72 -12.86 2.36 8.05
CA LEU A 72 -14.24 2.75 8.37
C LEU A 72 -14.97 1.67 9.15
N ASP A 73 -14.67 0.40 8.85
CA ASP A 73 -15.21 -0.78 9.50
C ASP A 73 -14.10 -1.83 9.62
N HIS A 74 -13.97 -2.45 10.80
CA HIS A 74 -12.96 -3.48 11.07
C HIS A 74 -13.66 -4.80 11.40
N ASP A 75 -13.86 -5.62 10.36
CA ASP A 75 -14.39 -6.98 10.48
C ASP A 75 -13.36 -8.06 10.06
N GLY A 76 -12.09 -7.84 10.41
CA GLY A 76 -10.99 -8.78 10.13
C GLY A 76 -10.19 -8.46 8.86
N ASN A 77 -9.12 -9.24 8.66
CA ASN A 77 -8.19 -9.18 7.54
C ASN A 77 -7.73 -7.75 7.15
N ALA A 78 -7.36 -6.96 8.16
CA ALA A 78 -6.93 -5.58 7.97
C ALA A 78 -5.70 -5.46 7.05
N VAL A 79 -4.83 -6.48 7.04
CA VAL A 79 -3.61 -6.50 6.22
C VAL A 79 -3.92 -6.44 4.74
N ASP A 80 -4.81 -7.33 4.26
CA ASP A 80 -5.12 -7.40 2.84
C ASP A 80 -5.86 -6.17 2.35
N THR A 81 -6.82 -5.72 3.14
CA THR A 81 -7.59 -4.51 2.84
C THR A 81 -6.67 -3.29 2.75
N ALA A 82 -5.77 -3.11 3.72
CA ALA A 82 -4.85 -1.98 3.70
C ALA A 82 -3.86 -2.03 2.54
N LEU A 83 -3.25 -3.20 2.27
CA LEU A 83 -2.29 -3.31 1.17
C LEU A 83 -2.97 -3.08 -0.18
N LEU A 84 -4.16 -3.65 -0.38
CA LEU A 84 -4.93 -3.45 -1.60
C LEU A 84 -5.29 -1.97 -1.80
N ALA A 85 -5.74 -1.29 -0.75
CA ALA A 85 -6.06 0.13 -0.80
C ALA A 85 -4.84 0.98 -1.17
N VAL A 86 -3.70 0.75 -0.52
CA VAL A 86 -2.43 1.44 -0.79
C VAL A 86 -1.99 1.22 -2.23
N MET A 87 -1.98 -0.02 -2.70
CA MET A 87 -1.56 -0.37 -4.06
C MET A 87 -2.51 0.20 -5.13
N SER A 88 -3.81 0.22 -4.85
CA SER A 88 -4.82 0.82 -5.73
C SER A 88 -4.65 2.33 -5.85
N VAL A 89 -4.37 3.01 -4.74
CA VAL A 89 -4.12 4.46 -4.74
C VAL A 89 -2.83 4.78 -5.47
N LEU A 90 -1.74 4.03 -5.20
CA LEU A 90 -0.44 4.27 -5.84
C LEU A 90 -0.46 4.04 -7.35
N SER A 91 -1.25 3.08 -7.84
CA SER A 91 -1.38 2.84 -9.28
C SER A 91 -2.15 3.94 -10.02
N LYS A 92 -3.07 4.63 -9.33
CA LYS A 92 -3.88 5.74 -9.87
C LYS A 92 -3.29 7.12 -9.57
N LEU A 93 -2.27 7.19 -8.71
CA LEU A 93 -1.66 8.43 -8.26
C LEU A 93 -0.99 9.16 -9.44
N THR A 94 -1.28 10.45 -9.57
CA THR A 94 -0.62 11.33 -10.54
C THR A 94 0.23 12.36 -9.82
N ILE A 95 1.45 12.55 -10.32
CA ILE A 95 2.41 13.51 -9.81
C ILE A 95 2.11 14.87 -10.46
N PRO A 96 2.00 15.95 -9.66
CA PRO A 96 1.76 17.29 -10.20
C PRO A 96 2.99 17.80 -10.96
N ALA A 97 2.75 18.64 -11.97
CA ALA A 97 3.82 19.27 -12.73
C ALA A 97 4.60 20.25 -11.84
N ILE A 98 5.93 20.20 -11.97
CA ILE A 98 6.87 21.05 -11.20
C ILE A 98 7.62 22.00 -12.13
N SER A 99 7.89 23.20 -11.66
CA SER A 99 8.81 24.16 -12.26
C SER A 99 9.99 24.38 -11.31
N ILE A 100 11.20 24.30 -11.85
CA ILE A 100 12.44 24.51 -11.09
C ILE A 100 12.96 25.91 -11.42
N SER A 101 13.04 26.77 -10.41
CA SER A 101 13.66 28.08 -10.55
C SER A 101 15.19 27.96 -10.57
N PRO A 102 15.93 28.95 -11.11
CA PRO A 102 17.40 28.92 -11.14
C PRO A 102 18.04 28.82 -9.75
N ASP A 103 17.33 29.21 -8.69
CA ASP A 103 17.77 29.11 -7.30
C ASP A 103 17.53 27.72 -6.67
N SER A 104 17.26 26.70 -7.49
CA SER A 104 16.90 25.34 -7.03
C SER A 104 15.64 25.31 -6.14
N ILE A 105 14.76 26.32 -6.25
CA ILE A 105 13.45 26.29 -5.58
C ILE A 105 12.49 25.54 -6.49
N VAL A 106 11.93 24.46 -5.96
CA VAL A 106 10.90 23.67 -6.62
C VAL A 106 9.54 24.30 -6.30
N SER A 107 8.83 24.76 -7.31
CA SER A 107 7.44 25.22 -7.21
C SER A 107 6.53 24.35 -8.06
N LEU A 108 5.24 24.29 -7.68
CA LEU A 108 4.23 23.70 -8.54
C LEU A 108 4.01 24.60 -9.76
N ALA A 109 3.80 23.99 -10.92
CA ALA A 109 3.56 24.75 -12.15
C ALA A 109 2.32 25.68 -12.00
N PRO A 110 2.38 26.93 -12.47
CA PRO A 110 1.27 27.88 -12.35
C PRO A 110 0.05 27.34 -13.12
N GLY A 111 -1.01 27.00 -12.38
CA GLY A 111 -2.22 26.32 -12.88
C GLY A 111 -2.79 25.25 -11.94
N THR A 112 -2.07 24.89 -10.86
CA THR A 112 -2.50 23.90 -9.86
C THR A 112 -2.96 24.49 -8.53
N SER A 113 -3.15 25.81 -8.42
CA SER A 113 -3.52 26.48 -7.18
C SER A 113 -4.86 27.19 -7.27
N SER A 114 -5.93 26.49 -6.88
CA SER A 114 -7.02 26.97 -6.02
C SER A 114 -8.23 26.04 -6.20
N SER A 115 -8.82 25.62 -5.07
CA SER A 115 -10.22 25.18 -4.90
C SER A 115 -10.87 24.53 -6.11
N ASP A 116 -11.08 23.21 -6.08
CA ASP A 116 -12.36 22.58 -6.44
C ASP A 116 -12.24 21.06 -6.26
N THR A 117 -12.79 20.61 -5.13
CA THR A 117 -13.42 19.29 -5.02
C THR A 117 -14.55 19.26 -6.05
N GLU A 118 -14.68 18.19 -6.84
CA GLU A 118 -15.66 18.00 -7.93
C GLU A 118 -15.27 18.56 -9.31
N ALA A 119 -14.45 17.83 -10.07
CA ALA A 119 -14.66 17.56 -11.51
C ALA A 119 -13.40 16.92 -12.14
N PHE A 120 -13.31 15.59 -12.02
CA PHE A 120 -12.48 14.77 -12.90
C PHE A 120 -13.22 14.61 -14.25
N HIS A 121 -13.34 15.67 -15.05
CA HIS A 121 -13.86 15.56 -16.42
C HIS A 121 -13.06 16.41 -17.42
N LEU A 122 -12.71 15.72 -18.50
CA LEU A 122 -11.92 16.14 -19.65
C LEU A 122 -12.35 17.47 -20.28
N THR A 123 -11.39 18.34 -20.58
CA THR A 123 -11.39 19.08 -21.87
C THR A 123 -9.95 19.31 -22.35
N LEU A 124 -9.77 19.13 -23.66
CA LEU A 124 -8.53 18.72 -24.33
C LEU A 124 -8.03 19.83 -25.29
N ARG A 125 -6.69 19.85 -25.51
CA ARG A 125 -5.90 20.47 -26.62
C ARG A 125 -5.59 21.97 -26.49
N ARG A 126 -4.39 22.49 -26.82
CA ARG A 126 -3.42 22.12 -27.88
C ARG A 126 -2.05 22.83 -27.67
N ARG A 127 -0.96 22.11 -28.01
CA ARG A 127 0.37 22.53 -28.52
C ARG A 127 1.48 22.99 -27.55
N SER A 128 2.58 22.24 -27.67
CA SER A 128 3.99 22.45 -27.27
C SER A 128 4.32 22.48 -25.78
N ASP A 129 4.70 21.29 -25.31
CA ASP A 129 5.71 20.98 -24.27
C ASP A 129 5.46 21.44 -22.82
N GLN A 130 5.33 20.43 -21.96
CA GLN A 130 5.38 20.44 -20.47
C GLN A 130 4.13 20.90 -19.71
N SER A 131 3.08 20.07 -19.68
CA SER A 131 2.20 19.93 -18.48
C SER A 131 1.34 18.67 -18.59
N ALA A 132 1.97 17.50 -18.66
CA ALA A 132 1.25 16.24 -18.55
C ALA A 132 1.45 15.74 -17.12
N LYS A 133 0.35 15.59 -16.37
CA LYS A 133 0.36 14.89 -15.08
C LYS A 133 1.01 13.51 -15.30
N ALA A 134 2.18 13.28 -14.71
CA ALA A 134 2.90 12.02 -14.85
C ALA A 134 2.30 11.00 -13.90
N GLN A 135 2.12 9.75 -14.34
CA GLN A 135 1.74 8.67 -13.42
C GLN A 135 2.87 8.42 -12.42
N PHE A 136 2.50 8.08 -11.19
CA PHE A 136 3.47 7.73 -10.16
C PHE A 136 4.27 6.47 -10.57
N PRO A 137 5.61 6.46 -10.39
CA PRO A 137 6.47 5.37 -10.85
C PRO A 137 6.34 4.14 -9.94
N LEU A 138 5.26 3.38 -10.16
CA LEU A 138 5.02 2.07 -9.55
C LEU A 138 5.49 0.98 -10.51
N HIS A 139 6.59 0.30 -10.18
CA HIS A 139 7.20 -0.75 -11.02
C HIS A 139 6.49 -2.09 -10.89
N GLU A 140 6.02 -2.43 -9.69
CA GLU A 140 5.36 -3.69 -9.40
C GLU A 140 4.22 -3.45 -8.41
N THR A 141 3.13 -4.19 -8.57
CA THR A 141 2.02 -4.16 -7.61
C THR A 141 2.02 -5.45 -6.80
N LEU A 142 1.95 -5.34 -5.48
CA LEU A 142 1.82 -6.49 -4.61
C LEU A 142 0.36 -6.70 -4.22
N LEU A 143 0.00 -7.96 -4.14
CA LEU A 143 -1.27 -8.42 -3.64
C LEU A 143 -0.99 -9.34 -2.46
N SER A 144 -1.80 -9.21 -1.43
CA SER A 144 -1.71 -10.08 -0.26
C SER A 144 -2.93 -10.98 -0.16
N THR A 145 -2.72 -12.14 0.45
CA THR A 145 -3.79 -13.06 0.80
C THR A 145 -3.48 -13.63 2.17
N THR A 146 -4.35 -13.35 3.14
CA THR A 146 -4.26 -13.79 4.52
C THR A 146 -4.96 -15.13 4.70
N PHE A 147 -4.28 -16.02 5.41
CA PHE A 147 -4.72 -17.34 5.77
C PHE A 147 -4.78 -17.46 7.29
N GLY A 148 -5.85 -18.10 7.77
CA GLY A 148 -6.04 -18.44 9.16
C GLY A 148 -6.02 -19.94 9.36
N GLN A 149 -5.26 -20.42 10.34
CA GLN A 149 -5.28 -21.83 10.73
C GLN A 149 -6.19 -22.03 11.94
N TYR A 150 -7.21 -22.86 11.76
CA TYR A 150 -8.08 -23.35 12.81
C TYR A 150 -7.98 -24.87 12.90
N GLN A 151 -7.37 -25.37 13.98
CA GLN A 151 -7.10 -26.80 14.17
C GLN A 151 -6.35 -27.40 12.96
N SER A 152 -6.94 -28.40 12.29
CA SER A 152 -6.41 -29.05 11.08
C SER A 152 -6.76 -28.35 9.78
N HIS A 153 -7.53 -27.25 9.82
CA HIS A 153 -8.05 -26.56 8.65
C HIS A 153 -7.38 -25.20 8.46
N VAL A 154 -7.26 -24.79 7.20
CA VAL A 154 -6.83 -23.45 6.82
C VAL A 154 -7.97 -22.79 6.05
N MET A 155 -8.28 -21.57 6.45
CA MET A 155 -9.25 -20.69 5.82
C MET A 155 -8.54 -19.47 5.23
N VAL A 156 -9.19 -18.83 4.28
CA VAL A 156 -8.71 -17.62 3.60
C VAL A 156 -9.63 -16.49 4.03
N ASP A 157 -9.07 -15.31 4.26
CA ASP A 157 -9.85 -14.09 4.54
C ASP A 157 -10.69 -14.17 5.84
N PRO A 158 -10.04 -14.32 7.01
CA PRO A 158 -10.76 -14.50 8.26
C PRO A 158 -11.47 -13.21 8.70
N THR A 159 -12.73 -13.34 9.09
CA THR A 159 -13.53 -12.29 9.72
C THR A 159 -13.04 -11.99 11.14
N ALA A 160 -13.47 -10.88 11.75
CA ALA A 160 -13.03 -10.52 13.11
C ALA A 160 -13.35 -11.61 14.15
N ARG A 161 -14.48 -12.31 13.98
CA ARG A 161 -14.86 -13.46 14.84
C ARG A 161 -13.99 -14.68 14.60
N GLU A 162 -13.59 -14.92 13.37
CA GLU A 162 -12.71 -16.04 13.05
C GLU A 162 -11.31 -15.76 13.57
N GLU A 163 -10.78 -14.54 13.40
CA GLU A 163 -9.46 -14.12 13.90
C GLU A 163 -9.28 -14.38 15.41
N GLU A 164 -10.33 -14.20 16.21
CA GLU A 164 -10.31 -14.45 17.65
C GLU A 164 -10.07 -15.93 18.02
N VAL A 165 -10.47 -16.86 17.14
CA VAL A 165 -10.37 -18.31 17.40
C VAL A 165 -9.22 -18.99 16.65
N LEU A 166 -8.51 -18.26 15.77
CA LEU A 166 -7.40 -18.80 14.98
C LEU A 166 -6.18 -19.15 15.87
N ALA A 167 -5.58 -20.30 15.60
CA ALA A 167 -4.34 -20.73 16.26
C ALA A 167 -3.08 -20.07 15.63
N SER A 168 -3.16 -19.73 14.34
CA SER A 168 -2.13 -18.96 13.66
C SER A 168 -2.73 -18.19 12.48
N SER A 169 -2.19 -17.01 12.18
CA SER A 169 -2.51 -16.25 10.98
C SER A 169 -1.22 -15.88 10.24
N PHE A 170 -1.26 -15.94 8.92
CA PHE A 170 -0.15 -15.55 8.07
C PHE A 170 -0.65 -15.00 6.74
N THR A 171 0.11 -14.09 6.17
CA THR A 171 -0.22 -13.41 4.92
C THR A 171 0.84 -13.76 3.88
N VAL A 172 0.41 -14.19 2.70
CA VAL A 172 1.26 -14.44 1.54
C VAL A 172 1.20 -13.25 0.61
N LEU A 173 2.36 -12.78 0.16
CA LEU A 173 2.50 -11.69 -0.81
C LEU A 173 2.82 -12.26 -2.19
N VAL A 174 2.06 -11.85 -3.19
CA VAL A 174 2.21 -12.24 -4.59
C VAL A 174 2.26 -10.98 -5.44
N THR A 175 3.10 -10.96 -6.47
CA THR A 175 3.15 -9.84 -7.42
C THR A 175 1.97 -9.88 -8.39
N LYS A 176 1.72 -8.80 -9.12
CA LYS A 176 0.70 -8.77 -10.19
C LYS A 176 1.01 -9.82 -11.28
N ALA A 177 2.29 -10.12 -11.51
CA ALA A 177 2.74 -11.18 -12.41
C ALA A 177 2.53 -12.62 -11.86
N GLY A 178 2.01 -12.79 -10.65
CA GLY A 178 1.78 -14.10 -10.03
C GLY A 178 3.04 -14.71 -9.38
N ALA A 179 4.13 -13.95 -9.26
CA ALA A 179 5.34 -14.42 -8.58
C ALA A 179 5.21 -14.29 -7.06
N PHE A 180 5.77 -15.23 -6.31
CA PHE A 180 5.83 -15.12 -4.86
C PHE A 180 6.80 -14.01 -4.45
N ALA A 181 6.32 -13.02 -3.71
CA ALA A 181 7.12 -11.88 -3.25
C ALA A 181 7.60 -12.06 -1.80
N GLY A 182 6.80 -12.71 -0.96
CA GLY A 182 7.16 -12.91 0.44
C GLY A 182 6.01 -13.46 1.27
N MET A 183 6.26 -13.60 2.57
CA MET A 183 5.28 -14.05 3.55
C MET A 183 5.47 -13.28 4.85
N TYR A 184 4.38 -13.02 5.54
CA TYR A 184 4.36 -12.43 6.86
C TYR A 184 3.60 -13.32 7.84
N LYS A 185 4.17 -13.61 8.99
CA LYS A 185 3.54 -14.38 10.06
C LYS A 185 3.75 -13.64 11.36
N ALA A 186 2.67 -13.06 11.90
CA ALA A 186 2.74 -12.24 13.11
C ALA A 186 2.94 -13.07 14.40
N GLY A 187 2.66 -14.38 14.35
CA GLY A 187 2.79 -15.27 15.51
C GLY A 187 2.05 -16.60 15.33
N GLY A 188 1.70 -17.25 16.43
CA GLY A 188 0.90 -18.48 16.46
C GLY A 188 1.68 -19.78 16.21
N GLN A 189 0.92 -20.88 16.11
CA GLN A 189 1.44 -22.24 15.95
C GLN A 189 2.35 -22.41 14.71
N PRO A 190 3.26 -23.40 14.71
CA PRO A 190 4.07 -23.74 13.54
C PRO A 190 3.18 -24.31 12.42
N LEU A 191 3.48 -23.91 11.19
CA LEU A 191 2.76 -24.37 10.01
C LEU A 191 3.57 -25.46 9.29
N ALA A 192 2.90 -26.54 8.88
CA ALA A 192 3.54 -27.58 8.08
C ALA A 192 3.92 -27.04 6.68
N ALA A 193 5.10 -27.41 6.20
CA ALA A 193 5.59 -26.95 4.89
C ALA A 193 4.66 -27.33 3.73
N ALA A 194 4.03 -28.51 3.78
CA ALA A 194 3.07 -28.94 2.77
C ALA A 194 1.85 -28.01 2.70
N THR A 195 1.28 -27.65 3.85
CA THR A 195 0.16 -26.71 3.94
C THR A 195 0.54 -25.34 3.40
N LEU A 196 1.73 -24.85 3.74
CA LEU A 196 2.25 -23.58 3.25
C LEU A 196 2.36 -23.54 1.72
N GLN A 197 2.85 -24.61 1.09
CA GLN A 197 2.93 -24.71 -0.37
C GLN A 197 1.55 -24.65 -1.02
N SER A 198 0.57 -25.36 -0.45
CA SER A 198 -0.82 -25.30 -0.92
C SER A 198 -1.40 -23.89 -0.78
N CYS A 199 -1.14 -23.20 0.33
CA CYS A 199 -1.59 -21.81 0.52
C CYS A 199 -0.94 -20.84 -0.46
N ILE A 200 0.35 -21.00 -0.78
CA ILE A 200 1.00 -20.19 -1.82
C ILE A 200 0.34 -20.41 -3.18
N HIS A 201 -0.02 -21.66 -3.51
CA HIS A 201 -0.72 -21.96 -4.76
C HIS A 201 -2.08 -21.24 -4.82
N VAL A 202 -2.88 -21.36 -3.76
CA VAL A 202 -4.19 -20.68 -3.66
C VAL A 202 -4.04 -19.15 -3.71
N ALA A 203 -3.00 -18.59 -3.07
CA ALA A 203 -2.74 -17.14 -3.11
C ALA A 203 -2.45 -16.66 -4.54
N LYS A 204 -1.71 -17.44 -5.34
CA LYS A 204 -1.44 -17.12 -6.75
C LYS A 204 -2.68 -17.21 -7.63
N GLU A 205 -3.55 -18.18 -7.37
CA GLU A 205 -4.83 -18.27 -8.10
C GLU A 205 -5.75 -17.10 -7.75
N ARG A 206 -5.87 -16.76 -6.46
CA ARG A 206 -6.70 -15.64 -5.98
C ARG A 206 -6.16 -14.29 -6.45
N SER A 207 -4.84 -14.12 -6.54
CA SER A 207 -4.26 -12.85 -6.99
C SER A 207 -4.73 -12.46 -8.39
N ALA A 208 -4.89 -13.42 -9.31
CA ALA A 208 -5.41 -13.17 -10.65
C ALA A 208 -6.85 -12.62 -10.65
N ALA A 209 -7.68 -13.01 -9.68
CA ALA A 209 -9.03 -12.46 -9.52
C ALA A 209 -8.98 -11.03 -8.95
N ILE A 210 -8.12 -10.77 -7.96
CA ILE A 210 -7.96 -9.45 -7.36
C ILE A 210 -7.40 -8.44 -8.37
N VAL A 211 -6.45 -8.84 -9.22
CA VAL A 211 -5.92 -7.99 -10.30
C VAL A 211 -7.04 -7.44 -11.18
N LYS A 212 -8.02 -8.28 -11.54
CA LYS A 212 -9.15 -7.87 -12.39
C LYS A 212 -10.08 -6.85 -11.72
N LEU A 213 -10.11 -6.79 -10.39
CA LEU A 213 -10.93 -5.83 -9.64
C LEU A 213 -10.22 -4.48 -9.45
N MET A 214 -8.89 -4.48 -9.54
CA MET A 214 -8.07 -3.29 -9.33
C MET A 214 -7.94 -2.45 -10.62
N GLU A 215 -8.04 -3.11 -11.78
CA GLU A 215 -8.11 -2.49 -13.13
C GLU A 215 -9.48 -1.87 -13.41
#